data_AF-A0A401FUY2-F1
#
_entry.id   AF-A0A401FUY2-F1
#
_cell.length_a   1.000
_cell.length_b   1.000
_cell.length_c   1.000
_cell.angle_alpha   90.00
_cell.angle_beta   90.00
_cell.angle_gamma   90.00
#
_symmetry.space_group_name_H-M   'P 1'
#
loop_
_entity.id
_entity.type
_entity.pdbx_description
1 polymer ?
#
loop_
_entity_poly.entity_id
_entity_poly.type
_entity_poly.pdbx_seq_one_letter_code
_entity_poly.pdbx_strand_id
1 'polypeptide(L)'
;MLMAIIYRESGFRSDARPSRTRCLFIFPGPRPSSAYGYPQALDTTWDSYRKQTGNRGADRNDFDDATDFVGWYCHVSHLRCRIPKNDAYRLYLAYHEGQGGYNRKSYRKKAHVKQAARTVRALSKRYAAQLVTCEREFQETGGGCWFWPF
;
A
#
# COMPACT_ATOMS: atom_id res chain seq x y z
N MET A 1 3.69 -7.91 -3.60
CA MET A 1 4.26 -6.54 -3.46
C MET A 1 3.25 -5.56 -2.86
N LEU A 2 2.06 -5.42 -3.44
CA LEU A 2 1.05 -4.45 -3.01
C LEU A 2 0.69 -4.61 -1.53
N MET A 3 0.46 -5.84 -1.07
CA MET A 3 0.25 -6.16 0.35
C MET A 3 1.38 -5.68 1.27
N ALA A 4 2.63 -5.72 0.82
CA ALA A 4 3.77 -5.25 1.61
C ALA A 4 3.78 -3.73 1.77
N ILE A 5 3.30 -3.00 0.76
CA ILE A 5 3.10 -1.55 0.83
C ILE A 5 1.97 -1.25 1.82
N ILE A 6 0.81 -1.90 1.67
CA ILE A 6 -0.34 -1.72 2.57
C ILE A 6 0.05 -2.02 4.03
N TYR A 7 0.74 -3.13 4.28
CA TYR A 7 1.23 -3.46 5.62
C TYR A 7 2.14 -2.38 6.18
N ARG A 8 3.03 -1.82 5.35
CA ARG A 8 3.95 -0.77 5.80
C ARG A 8 3.22 0.54 6.13
N GLU A 9 2.19 0.89 5.36
CA GLU A 9 1.46 2.15 5.50
C GLU A 9 0.44 2.11 6.63
N SER A 10 -0.34 1.04 6.75
CA SER A 10 -1.45 0.96 7.71
C SER A 10 -1.31 -0.18 8.73
N GLY A 11 -0.40 -1.14 8.52
CA GLY A 11 -0.37 -2.39 9.28
C GLY A 11 -1.65 -3.22 9.08
N PHE A 12 -2.28 -3.10 7.92
CA PHE A 12 -3.60 -3.68 7.61
C PHE A 12 -4.75 -3.13 8.48
N ARG A 13 -4.65 -1.90 8.99
CA ARG A 13 -5.78 -1.22 9.63
C ARG A 13 -6.59 -0.44 8.59
N SER A 14 -7.85 -0.83 8.39
CA SER A 14 -8.78 -0.23 7.42
C SER A 14 -9.11 1.23 7.73
N ASP A 15 -9.01 1.66 8.99
CA ASP A 15 -9.35 3.01 9.44
C ASP A 15 -8.13 3.85 9.83
N ALA A 16 -6.92 3.42 9.45
CA ALA A 16 -5.68 4.10 9.79
C ALA A 16 -5.72 5.59 9.41
N ARG A 17 -5.43 6.47 10.37
CA ARG A 17 -5.39 7.93 10.21
C ARG A 17 -4.24 8.53 11.02
N PRO A 18 -3.57 9.58 10.52
CA PRO A 18 -2.57 10.33 11.28
C PRO A 18 -3.14 10.83 12.60
N SER A 19 -2.35 10.77 13.69
CA SER A 19 -2.77 11.28 15.00
C SER A 19 -3.20 12.76 14.92
N ARG A 20 -4.23 13.13 15.68
CA ARG A 20 -4.69 14.52 15.75
C ARG A 20 -3.61 15.40 16.38
N THR A 21 -3.51 16.64 15.92
CA THR A 21 -2.71 17.65 16.62
C THR A 21 -3.37 17.95 17.97
N ARG A 22 -2.61 18.47 18.95
CA ARG A 22 -3.18 18.97 20.21
C ARG A 22 -3.27 20.49 20.16
N CYS A 23 -4.43 21.04 20.51
CA CYS A 23 -4.61 22.46 20.76
C CYS A 23 -4.72 22.67 22.28
N LEU A 24 -4.01 23.66 22.83
CA LEU A 24 -4.09 24.03 24.26
C LEU A 24 -3.94 22.83 25.23
N PHE A 25 -2.95 21.97 24.98
CA PHE A 25 -2.53 20.80 25.78
C PHE A 25 -3.57 19.69 26.07
N ILE A 26 -4.87 19.95 25.93
CA ILE A 26 -5.98 19.03 26.30
C ILE A 26 -6.99 18.85 25.16
N PHE A 27 -7.15 19.82 24.25
CA PHE A 27 -8.18 19.73 23.20
C PHE A 27 -7.65 19.02 21.94
N PRO A 28 -8.38 18.02 21.40
CA PRO A 28 -8.02 17.38 20.14
C PRO A 28 -8.21 18.37 18.97
N GLY A 29 -7.11 18.73 18.32
CA GLY A 29 -7.07 19.58 17.13
C GLY A 29 -7.33 18.81 15.82
N PRO A 30 -7.22 19.49 14.66
CA PRO A 30 -7.40 18.87 13.35
C PRO A 30 -6.31 17.81 13.06
N ARG A 31 -6.58 16.91 12.12
CA ARG A 31 -5.53 15.97 11.66
C ARG A 31 -4.53 16.70 10.76
N PRO A 32 -3.23 16.40 10.85
CA PRO A 32 -2.19 17.07 10.08
C PRO A 32 -2.19 16.71 8.58
N SER A 33 -2.91 15.67 8.19
CA SER A 33 -3.00 15.19 6.82
C SER A 33 -4.34 14.48 6.58
N SER A 34 -4.79 14.47 5.33
CA SER A 34 -5.96 13.74 4.87
C SER A 34 -5.68 12.26 4.56
N ALA A 35 -4.47 11.77 4.85
CA ALA A 35 -4.10 10.37 4.66
C ALA A 35 -5.07 9.46 5.41
N TYR A 36 -5.65 8.49 4.69
CA TYR A 36 -6.67 7.61 5.25
C TYR A 36 -6.62 6.21 4.65
N GLY A 37 -7.03 5.25 5.47
CA GLY A 37 -7.35 3.89 5.09
C GLY A 37 -6.13 2.99 4.94
N TYR A 38 -6.35 1.81 4.38
CA TYR A 38 -5.28 0.87 4.03
C TYR A 38 -4.11 1.50 3.27
N PRO A 39 -4.34 2.36 2.25
CA PRO A 39 -3.24 2.88 1.42
C PRO A 39 -2.58 4.13 2.01
N GLN A 40 -3.12 4.72 3.09
CA GLN A 40 -2.73 6.05 3.59
C GLN A 40 -2.73 7.13 2.48
N ALA A 41 -3.69 7.04 1.56
CA ALA A 41 -3.77 7.95 0.41
C ALA A 41 -4.39 9.31 0.82
N LEU A 42 -3.83 10.39 0.27
CA LEU A 42 -4.39 11.74 0.35
C LEU A 42 -5.67 11.84 -0.49
N ASP A 43 -6.54 12.80 -0.16
CA ASP A 43 -7.81 13.00 -0.85
C ASP A 43 -7.60 13.29 -2.33
N THR A 44 -6.71 14.22 -2.62
CA THR A 44 -6.35 14.62 -3.98
C THR A 44 -5.81 13.47 -4.83
N THR A 45 -4.99 12.61 -4.24
CA THR A 45 -4.42 11.44 -4.92
C THR A 45 -5.49 10.37 -5.15
N TRP A 46 -6.35 10.13 -4.16
CA TRP A 46 -7.47 9.18 -4.28
C TRP A 46 -8.47 9.60 -5.36
N ASP A 47 -8.81 10.88 -5.39
CA ASP A 47 -9.71 11.43 -6.41
C ASP A 47 -9.12 11.32 -7.82
N SER A 48 -7.81 11.54 -7.93
CA SER A 48 -7.10 11.34 -9.19
C SER A 48 -7.16 9.89 -9.67
N TYR A 49 -7.04 8.92 -8.75
CA TYR A 49 -7.23 7.50 -9.04
C TYR A 49 -8.64 7.23 -9.52
N ARG A 50 -9.67 7.57 -8.72
CA ARG A 50 -11.08 7.32 -9.05
C ARG A 50 -11.47 7.90 -10.42
N LYS A 51 -10.97 9.10 -10.73
CA LYS A 51 -11.19 9.76 -12.02
C LYS A 51 -10.51 9.02 -13.18
N GLN A 52 -9.28 8.54 -12.99
CA GLN A 52 -8.49 7.90 -14.05
C GLN A 52 -8.88 6.44 -14.30
N THR A 53 -9.33 5.73 -13.27
CA THR A 53 -9.78 4.33 -13.39
C THR A 53 -11.28 4.21 -13.66
N GLY A 54 -12.05 5.28 -13.43
CA GLY A 54 -13.51 5.25 -13.51
C GLY A 54 -14.18 4.61 -12.29
N ASN A 55 -13.41 4.17 -11.29
CA ASN A 55 -13.93 3.54 -10.07
C ASN A 55 -14.51 4.60 -9.11
N ARG A 56 -15.74 5.04 -9.39
CA ARG A 56 -16.44 6.09 -8.62
C ARG A 56 -16.81 5.65 -7.21
N GLY A 57 -17.02 4.34 -7.01
CA GLY A 57 -17.44 3.73 -5.75
C GLY A 57 -16.31 3.39 -4.79
N ALA A 58 -15.04 3.54 -5.21
CA ALA A 58 -13.90 3.06 -4.43
C ALA A 58 -13.81 3.67 -3.03
N ASP A 59 -13.63 2.81 -2.01
CA ASP A 59 -13.39 3.21 -0.62
C ASP A 59 -11.96 2.86 -0.16
N ARG A 60 -11.31 3.77 0.57
CA ARG A 60 -9.93 3.57 1.09
C ARG A 60 -9.86 2.56 2.22
N ASN A 61 -10.98 2.32 2.88
CA ASN A 61 -11.09 1.34 3.96
C ASN A 61 -11.46 -0.06 3.46
N ASP A 62 -11.80 -0.22 2.18
CA ASP A 62 -11.96 -1.52 1.53
C ASP A 62 -10.60 -2.01 1.07
N PHE A 63 -10.31 -3.29 1.32
CA PHE A 63 -8.98 -3.84 1.06
C PHE A 63 -8.71 -4.05 -0.43
N ASP A 64 -9.74 -4.40 -1.21
CA ASP A 64 -9.62 -4.66 -2.64
C ASP A 64 -9.41 -3.34 -3.38
N ASP A 65 -10.25 -2.34 -3.11
CA ASP A 65 -10.08 -0.98 -3.65
C ASP A 65 -8.73 -0.36 -3.28
N ALA A 66 -8.28 -0.56 -2.04
CA ALA A 66 -6.97 -0.11 -1.60
C ALA A 66 -5.83 -0.82 -2.35
N THR A 67 -5.98 -2.12 -2.62
CA THR A 67 -4.99 -2.90 -3.37
C THR A 67 -4.93 -2.46 -4.82
N ASP A 68 -6.08 -2.24 -5.47
CA ASP A 68 -6.15 -1.70 -6.84
C ASP A 68 -5.51 -0.31 -6.90
N PHE A 69 -5.83 0.59 -5.96
CA PHE A 69 -5.20 1.90 -5.86
C PHE A 69 -3.66 1.82 -5.76
N VAL A 70 -3.12 0.96 -4.89
CA VAL A 70 -1.67 0.80 -4.75
C VAL A 70 -1.08 0.24 -6.04
N GLY A 71 -1.76 -0.70 -6.70
CA GLY A 71 -1.38 -1.24 -8.01
C GLY A 71 -1.32 -0.16 -9.08
N TRP A 72 -2.37 0.64 -9.20
CA TRP A 72 -2.46 1.80 -10.08
C TRP A 72 -1.34 2.81 -9.81
N TYR A 73 -1.09 3.17 -8.54
CA TYR A 73 -0.05 4.13 -8.19
C TYR A 73 1.36 3.61 -8.55
N CYS A 74 1.62 2.32 -8.30
CA CYS A 74 2.85 1.67 -8.73
C CYS A 74 2.97 1.63 -10.27
N HIS A 75 1.88 1.44 -11.00
CA HIS A 75 1.88 1.50 -12.45
C HIS A 75 2.19 2.90 -12.98
N VAL A 76 1.59 3.95 -12.41
CA VAL A 76 1.92 5.35 -12.72
C VAL A 76 3.39 5.62 -12.43
N SER A 77 3.92 5.09 -11.33
CA SER A 77 5.34 5.23 -10.97
C SER A 77 6.26 4.50 -11.96
N HIS A 78 5.87 3.32 -12.44
CA HIS A 78 6.58 2.61 -13.50
C HIS A 78 6.69 3.48 -14.76
N LEU A 79 5.58 4.07 -15.21
CA LEU A 79 5.56 4.92 -16.41
C LEU A 79 6.37 6.22 -16.23
N ARG A 80 6.17 6.93 -15.11
CA ARG A 80 6.74 8.28 -14.90
C ARG A 80 8.17 8.29 -14.36
N CYS A 81 8.59 7.22 -13.69
CA CYS A 81 9.90 7.11 -13.06
C CYS A 81 10.78 6.02 -13.69
N ARG A 82 10.27 5.29 -14.70
CA ARG A 82 10.95 4.17 -15.37
C ARG A 82 11.42 3.09 -14.39
N ILE A 83 10.61 2.84 -13.36
CA ILE A 83 10.91 1.83 -12.34
C ILE A 83 10.35 0.48 -12.82
N PRO A 84 11.14 -0.60 -12.84
CA PRO A 84 10.61 -1.93 -13.16
C PRO A 84 9.46 -2.34 -12.23
N LYS A 85 8.40 -2.97 -12.76
CA LYS A 85 7.21 -3.38 -11.97
C LYS A 85 7.54 -4.39 -10.85
N ASN A 86 8.67 -5.10 -10.97
CA ASN A 86 9.17 -6.06 -9.97
C ASN A 86 10.16 -5.43 -8.95
N ASP A 87 10.47 -4.15 -9.06
CA ASP A 87 11.39 -3.45 -8.13
C ASP A 87 10.62 -2.83 -6.96
N ALA A 88 10.21 -3.67 -6.00
CA ALA A 88 9.45 -3.25 -4.82
C ALA A 88 10.14 -2.15 -4.00
N TYR A 89 11.49 -2.13 -3.99
CA TYR A 89 12.24 -1.11 -3.25
C TYR A 89 12.06 0.27 -3.89
N ARG A 90 12.33 0.39 -5.20
CA ARG A 90 12.20 1.67 -5.90
C ARG A 90 10.73 2.11 -6.00
N LEU A 91 9.81 1.17 -6.20
CA LEU A 91 8.38 1.48 -6.22
C LEU A 91 7.90 2.04 -4.89
N TYR A 92 8.36 1.49 -3.75
CA TYR A 92 8.01 2.06 -2.45
C TYR A 92 8.62 3.44 -2.22
N LEU A 93 9.86 3.69 -2.67
CA LEU A 93 10.44 5.04 -2.60
C LEU A 93 9.60 6.06 -3.38
N ALA A 94 9.09 5.67 -4.56
CA ALA A 94 8.20 6.51 -5.36
C ALA A 94 6.81 6.67 -4.73
N TYR A 95 6.28 5.62 -4.08
CA TYR A 95 5.03 5.67 -3.34
C TYR A 95 5.09 6.68 -2.18
N HIS A 96 6.18 6.63 -1.40
CA HIS A 96 6.35 7.50 -0.23
C HIS A 96 6.67 8.96 -0.59
N GLU A 97 7.54 9.20 -1.59
CA GLU A 97 7.96 10.56 -1.95
C GLU A 97 7.08 11.22 -3.02
N GLY A 98 6.21 10.45 -3.67
CA GLY A 98 5.60 10.79 -4.95
C GLY A 98 6.58 10.73 -6.12
N GLN A 99 6.07 10.63 -7.36
CA GLN A 99 6.90 10.46 -8.56
C GLN A 99 7.88 11.62 -8.77
N GLY A 100 7.44 12.86 -8.53
CA GLY A 100 8.29 14.05 -8.64
C GLY A 100 9.42 14.07 -7.60
N GLY A 101 9.11 13.74 -6.34
CA GLY A 101 10.11 13.65 -5.26
C GLY A 101 11.13 12.54 -5.53
N TYR A 102 10.66 11.38 -5.99
CA TYR A 102 11.52 10.28 -6.39
C TYR A 102 12.47 10.65 -7.54
N ASN A 103 11.97 11.28 -8.60
CA ASN A 103 12.80 11.71 -9.74
C ASN A 103 13.86 12.75 -9.31
N ARG A 104 13.52 13.64 -8.37
CA ARG A 104 14.47 14.57 -7.71
C ARG A 104 15.34 13.91 -6.65
N LYS A 105 15.14 12.62 -6.36
CA LYS A 105 15.89 11.80 -5.40
C LYS A 105 15.84 12.34 -3.97
N SER A 106 14.70 12.91 -3.55
CA SER A 106 14.52 13.48 -2.20
C SER A 106 14.71 12.45 -1.07
N TYR A 107 14.43 11.17 -1.34
CA TYR A 107 14.67 10.06 -0.41
C TYR A 107 16.13 9.87 -0.01
N ARG A 108 17.10 10.41 -0.76
CA ARG A 108 18.55 10.18 -0.49
C ARG A 108 18.95 10.60 0.92
N LYS A 109 18.40 11.73 1.39
CA LYS A 109 18.65 12.31 2.71
C LYS A 109 17.78 11.70 3.83
N LYS A 110 16.79 10.86 3.50
CA LYS A 110 15.84 10.28 4.45
C LYS A 110 16.18 8.82 4.74
N ALA A 111 17.00 8.57 5.76
CA ALA A 111 17.42 7.22 6.13
C ALA A 111 16.23 6.29 6.45
N HIS A 112 15.23 6.81 7.18
CA HIS A 112 14.02 6.07 7.55
C HIS A 112 13.20 5.61 6.33
N VAL A 113 13.09 6.42 5.28
CA VAL A 113 12.37 6.06 4.05
C VAL A 113 13.10 4.94 3.31
N LYS A 114 14.43 5.04 3.19
CA LYS A 114 15.24 3.96 2.60
C LYS A 114 15.10 2.66 3.40
N GLN A 115 15.06 2.75 4.73
CA GLN A 115 14.87 1.57 5.57
C GLN A 115 13.48 0.95 5.38
N ALA A 116 12.42 1.77 5.37
CA ALA A 116 11.06 1.31 5.06
C ALA A 116 10.99 0.61 3.69
N ALA A 117 11.65 1.15 2.66
CA ALA A 117 11.74 0.53 1.35
C ALA A 117 12.43 -0.85 1.37
N ARG A 118 13.47 -1.01 2.20
CA ARG A 118 14.12 -2.33 2.40
C ARG A 118 13.17 -3.32 3.06
N THR A 119 12.42 -2.88 4.06
CA THR A 119 11.40 -3.71 4.73
C THR A 119 10.33 -4.15 3.73
N VAL A 120 9.80 -3.23 2.91
CA VAL A 120 8.80 -3.57 1.88
C VAL A 120 9.33 -4.56 0.87
N ARG A 121 10.60 -4.43 0.44
CA ARG A 121 11.24 -5.43 -0.43
C ARG A 121 11.37 -6.80 0.23
N ALA A 122 11.68 -6.87 1.52
CA ALA A 122 11.77 -8.13 2.23
C ALA A 122 10.39 -8.79 2.40
N LEU A 123 9.40 -8.01 2.80
CA LEU A 123 8.01 -8.46 2.93
C LEU A 123 7.42 -8.89 1.60
N SER A 124 7.71 -8.18 0.51
CA SER A 124 7.19 -8.55 -0.81
C SER A 124 7.66 -9.93 -1.27
N LYS A 125 8.93 -10.27 -0.99
CA LYS A 125 9.47 -11.61 -1.24
C LYS A 125 8.84 -12.66 -0.33
N ARG A 126 8.69 -12.35 0.97
CA ARG A 126 8.04 -13.25 1.94
C ARG A 126 6.61 -13.57 1.52
N TYR A 127 5.80 -12.55 1.22
CA TYR A 127 4.41 -12.74 0.80
C TYR A 127 4.31 -13.49 -0.52
N ALA A 128 5.22 -13.28 -1.48
CA ALA A 128 5.23 -14.06 -2.71
C ALA A 128 5.50 -15.56 -2.44
N ALA A 129 6.45 -15.89 -1.56
CA ALA A 129 6.72 -17.27 -1.18
C ALA A 129 5.52 -17.90 -0.43
N GLN A 130 4.89 -17.15 0.48
CA GLN A 130 3.72 -17.62 1.20
C GLN A 130 2.53 -17.90 0.28
N LEU A 131 2.28 -17.04 -0.71
CA LEU A 131 1.20 -17.25 -1.68
C LEU A 131 1.36 -18.57 -2.44
N VAL A 132 2.58 -18.88 -2.91
CA VAL A 132 2.87 -20.15 -3.61
C VAL A 132 2.58 -21.36 -2.70
N THR A 133 2.99 -21.28 -1.42
CA THR A 133 2.72 -22.36 -0.46
C THR A 133 1.22 -22.51 -0.18
N CYS A 134 0.52 -21.41 0.09
CA CYS A 134 -0.91 -21.43 0.39
C CYS A 134 -1.74 -21.92 -0.79
N GLU A 135 -1.37 -21.58 -2.02
CA GLU A 135 -2.05 -22.05 -3.23
C GLU A 135 -1.90 -23.57 -3.38
N ARG A 136 -0.71 -24.12 -3.12
CA ARG A 136 -0.48 -25.57 -3.11
C ARG A 136 -1.32 -26.26 -2.04
N GLU A 137 -1.31 -25.76 -0.81
CA GLU A 137 -2.12 -26.32 0.29
C GLU A 137 -3.62 -26.27 -0.04
N PHE A 138 -4.10 -25.18 -0.64
CA PHE A 138 -5.48 -25.04 -1.08
C PHE A 138 -5.84 -26.02 -2.20
N GLN A 139 -4.94 -26.31 -3.14
CA GLN A 139 -5.17 -27.32 -4.18
C GLN A 139 -5.17 -28.75 -3.61
N GLU A 140 -4.28 -29.03 -2.67
CA GLU A 140 -4.18 -30.33 -1.99
C GLU A 140 -5.42 -30.59 -1.10
N THR A 141 -5.99 -29.56 -0.47
CA THR A 141 -7.20 -29.66 0.35
C THR A 141 -8.50 -29.49 -0.45
N GLY A 142 -8.48 -28.73 -1.54
CA GLY A 142 -9.63 -28.42 -2.41
C GLY A 142 -9.98 -29.52 -3.42
N GLY A 143 -9.13 -30.53 -3.60
CA GLY A 143 -9.43 -31.77 -4.34
C GLY A 143 -10.19 -32.83 -3.52
N GLY A 144 -10.43 -32.58 -2.22
CA GLY A 144 -11.01 -33.55 -1.28
C GLY A 144 -12.46 -33.28 -0.89
N CYS A 145 -13.38 -33.18 -1.86
CA CYS A 145 -14.80 -33.36 -1.54
C CYS A 145 -15.17 -34.84 -1.69
N TRP A 146 -15.14 -35.63 -0.60
CA TRP A 146 -16.11 -36.74 -0.47
C TRP A 146 -16.33 -37.42 0.90
N PHE A 147 -15.84 -36.95 2.04
CA PHE A 147 -16.27 -37.53 3.33
C PHE A 147 -16.03 -36.57 4.50
N TRP A 148 -17.04 -35.77 4.85
CA TRP A 148 -17.12 -35.07 6.15
C TRP A 148 -18.22 -35.76 6.97
N PRO A 149 -17.90 -36.52 8.04
CA PRO A 149 -18.90 -37.24 8.82
C PRO A 149 -19.28 -36.45 10.09
N PHE A 150 -19.67 -35.18 9.97
CA PHE A 150 -20.36 -34.40 11.00
C PHE A 150 -21.22 -33.30 10.36
#